data_AF-A0A929HS58-F1
#
_entry.id   AF-A0A929HS58-F1
#
_cell.length_a   1.000
_cell.length_b   1.000
_cell.length_c   1.000
_cell.angle_alpha   90.00
_cell.angle_beta   90.00
_cell.angle_gamma   90.00
#
_symmetry.space_group_name_H-M   'P 1'
#
loop_
_entity.id
_entity.type
_entity.pdbx_description
1 polymer ?
#
loop_
_entity_poly.entity_id
_entity_poly.type
_entity_poly.pdbx_seq_one_letter_code
_entity_poly.pdbx_strand_id
1 'polypeptide(L)'
;MKKIILIISCLFFASNVYAQEKKPLPEQASARAIISIKEVFGNYETPQKASDGKGGFITYKQKRRKAIAITFHDKNGKVIKKIEFVKEKRDRKIHKKTEYVFGRGKKYVAITNRVTTRLSDDEHWKTGQFSKDSNEITYYDERGNELFRLEGANFRCEAISENGERIVCIYWAPELLEAVSSKVSKNPPKCKVYVLNKKGQIIHEREDFYIYSDPIISPSGEWLVYEHGNDIVKRLNTNSFEVISIPMSKVPKLRDIRDDGGILVREFKGLDDKGRRKFLMKAYSPEEDILRDLEVVYED
;
A
#
# COMPACT_ATOMS: atom_id res chain seq x y z
N MET A 1 -32.01 -58.29 -0.34
CA MET A 1 -31.36 -57.50 0.73
C MET A 1 -31.53 -56.01 0.41
N LYS A 2 -32.13 -55.27 1.37
CA LYS A 2 -32.14 -53.80 1.60
C LYS A 2 -32.53 -52.89 0.41
N LYS A 3 -33.81 -52.50 0.31
CA LYS A 3 -34.49 -51.26 0.82
C LYS A 3 -34.30 -50.05 -0.13
N ILE A 4 -35.26 -49.76 -1.04
CA ILE A 4 -36.49 -48.90 -0.92
C ILE A 4 -36.08 -47.47 -0.45
N ILE A 5 -36.42 -46.31 -1.05
CA ILE A 5 -37.75 -45.72 -1.29
C ILE A 5 -37.63 -44.52 -2.25
N LEU A 6 -38.52 -44.48 -3.25
CA LEU A 6 -38.95 -43.32 -4.02
C LEU A 6 -40.06 -42.60 -3.24
N ILE A 7 -39.99 -41.28 -3.02
CA ILE A 7 -41.18 -40.45 -2.78
C ILE A 7 -41.06 -39.17 -3.61
N ILE A 8 -41.82 -39.15 -4.69
CA ILE A 8 -42.35 -37.96 -5.34
C ILE A 8 -43.66 -37.64 -4.60
N SER A 9 -43.82 -36.40 -4.15
CA SER A 9 -45.14 -35.88 -3.77
C SER A 9 -45.23 -34.39 -4.09
N CYS A 10 -46.12 -34.09 -5.03
CA CYS A 10 -46.62 -32.77 -5.37
C CYS A 10 -47.38 -32.15 -4.19
N LEU A 11 -47.37 -30.82 -4.08
CA LEU A 11 -48.48 -30.03 -3.55
C LEU A 11 -48.37 -28.59 -4.06
N PHE A 12 -49.19 -28.26 -5.06
CA PHE A 12 -49.70 -26.92 -5.32
C PHE A 12 -50.86 -26.69 -4.35
N PHE A 13 -50.91 -25.55 -3.65
CA PHE A 13 -52.15 -24.78 -3.44
C PHE A 13 -51.88 -23.39 -2.84
N ALA A 14 -52.55 -22.42 -3.48
CA ALA A 14 -53.11 -21.17 -2.97
C ALA A 14 -52.23 -20.02 -2.47
N SER A 15 -52.37 -18.94 -3.23
CA SER A 15 -52.11 -17.53 -2.98
C SER A 15 -52.98 -16.92 -1.87
N ASN A 16 -52.44 -15.82 -1.32
CA ASN A 16 -53.09 -14.63 -0.78
C ASN A 16 -53.47 -14.53 0.72
N VAL A 17 -53.26 -13.29 1.18
CA VAL A 17 -53.75 -12.61 2.39
C VAL A 17 -52.92 -12.78 3.66
N TYR A 18 -51.90 -11.92 3.83
CA TYR A 18 -52.01 -10.81 4.79
C TYR A 18 -50.86 -9.81 4.55
N ALA A 19 -51.24 -8.63 4.10
CA ALA A 19 -50.43 -7.43 4.19
C ALA A 19 -50.21 -7.13 5.68
N GLN A 20 -48.97 -7.27 6.14
CA GLN A 20 -48.50 -6.55 7.31
C GLN A 20 -47.43 -5.57 6.86
N GLU A 21 -47.72 -4.32 7.18
CA GLU A 21 -46.91 -3.13 6.99
C GLU A 21 -45.48 -3.35 7.50
N LYS A 22 -44.57 -3.75 6.61
CA LYS A 22 -43.15 -3.55 6.85
C LYS A 22 -42.89 -2.05 6.66
N LYS A 23 -42.79 -1.33 7.78
CA LYS A 23 -42.15 0.00 7.82
C LYS A 23 -40.86 -0.07 6.99
N PRO A 24 -40.62 0.84 6.05
CA PRO A 24 -39.35 0.89 5.36
C PRO A 24 -38.26 1.09 6.41
N LEU A 25 -37.29 0.17 6.43
CA LEU A 25 -36.02 0.38 7.10
C LEU A 25 -35.48 1.73 6.61
N PRO A 26 -34.97 2.60 7.50
CA PRO A 26 -34.47 3.90 7.08
C PRO A 26 -33.37 3.66 6.03
N GLU A 27 -33.57 4.25 4.85
CA GLU A 27 -32.53 4.42 3.85
C GLU A 27 -31.34 5.09 4.55
N GLN A 28 -30.35 4.30 4.96
CA GLN A 28 -29.01 4.81 5.10
C GLN A 28 -28.53 5.07 3.68
N ALA A 29 -28.81 6.27 3.20
CA ALA A 29 -28.17 6.84 2.03
C ALA A 29 -26.66 6.75 2.25
N SER A 30 -26.03 5.69 1.73
CA SER A 30 -24.58 5.67 1.58
C SER A 30 -24.27 6.76 0.56
N ALA A 31 -23.86 7.92 1.04
CA ALA A 31 -23.34 8.99 0.20
C ALA A 31 -22.12 8.43 -0.56
N ARG A 32 -22.35 7.98 -1.80
CA ARG A 32 -21.27 7.70 -2.74
C ARG A 32 -20.68 9.04 -3.15
N ALA A 33 -19.55 9.40 -2.55
CA ALA A 33 -18.74 10.49 -3.03
C ALA A 33 -18.17 10.10 -4.40
N ILE A 34 -18.71 10.70 -5.47
CA ILE A 34 -18.08 10.72 -6.79
C ILE A 34 -16.93 11.72 -6.69
N ILE A 35 -15.70 11.23 -6.65
CA ILE A 35 -14.50 12.07 -6.72
C ILE A 35 -14.20 12.30 -8.20
N SER A 36 -14.56 13.47 -8.72
CA SER A 36 -14.04 13.94 -10.02
C SER A 36 -12.65 14.54 -9.80
N ILE A 37 -11.62 13.93 -10.36
CA ILE A 37 -10.27 14.50 -10.44
C ILE A 37 -10.24 15.40 -11.67
N LYS A 38 -10.27 16.72 -11.46
CA LYS A 38 -9.96 17.68 -12.52
C LYS A 38 -8.50 18.07 -12.37
N GLU A 39 -7.65 17.59 -13.26
CA GLU A 39 -6.27 18.09 -13.39
C GLU A 39 -6.35 19.58 -13.69
N VAL A 40 -5.86 20.39 -12.75
CA VAL A 40 -5.60 21.80 -13.02
C VAL A 40 -4.10 21.95 -12.92
N PHE A 41 -3.46 22.18 -14.07
CA PHE A 41 -2.04 22.51 -14.15
C PHE A 41 -1.76 23.76 -13.31
N GLY A 42 -0.95 23.58 -12.27
CA GLY A 42 -0.49 24.64 -11.36
C GLY A 42 -1.30 24.81 -10.07
N ASN A 43 -1.70 23.74 -9.36
CA ASN A 43 -2.71 23.86 -8.32
C ASN A 43 -2.41 23.16 -7.00
N TYR A 44 -2.87 23.81 -5.94
CA TYR A 44 -3.07 23.28 -4.60
C TYR A 44 -3.78 21.92 -4.68
N GLU A 45 -3.27 20.88 -4.02
CA GLU A 45 -4.14 19.75 -3.69
C GLU A 45 -5.14 20.23 -2.65
N THR A 46 -6.42 20.11 -2.98
CA THR A 46 -7.54 20.49 -2.11
C THR A 46 -7.45 19.67 -0.81
N PRO A 47 -7.71 20.26 0.38
CA PRO A 47 -7.78 19.49 1.62
C PRO A 47 -8.74 18.30 1.44
N GLN A 48 -8.23 17.08 1.47
CA GLN A 48 -9.10 15.91 1.51
C GLN A 48 -9.57 15.74 2.96
N LYS A 49 -10.88 15.88 3.16
CA LYS A 49 -11.50 15.64 4.46
C LYS A 49 -11.26 14.18 4.89
N ALA A 50 -10.92 13.96 6.15
CA ALA A 50 -11.04 12.65 6.76
C ALA A 50 -12.49 12.16 6.57
N SER A 51 -12.66 10.91 6.14
CA SER A 51 -13.94 10.36 5.66
C SER A 51 -15.05 10.33 6.72
N ASP A 52 -14.73 10.51 8.00
CA ASP A 52 -15.65 10.30 9.12
C ASP A 52 -16.00 11.56 9.93
N GLY A 53 -15.46 12.73 9.57
CA GLY A 53 -15.77 14.01 10.25
C GLY A 53 -15.43 14.08 11.73
N LYS A 54 -14.67 13.11 12.28
CA LYS A 54 -14.34 13.02 13.72
C LYS A 54 -12.85 13.17 14.06
N GLY A 55 -11.96 13.25 13.07
CA GLY A 55 -10.52 13.38 13.26
C GLY A 55 -9.95 14.69 12.72
N GLY A 56 -8.76 15.05 13.20
CA GLY A 56 -7.98 16.15 12.66
C GLY A 56 -7.64 15.94 11.18
N PHE A 57 -7.62 17.01 10.40
CA PHE A 57 -7.25 16.91 8.98
C PHE A 57 -5.72 16.91 8.85
N ILE A 58 -5.17 16.08 7.96
CA ILE A 58 -3.77 16.20 7.56
C ILE A 58 -3.70 16.83 6.17
N THR A 59 -3.08 18.02 6.06
CA THR A 59 -2.86 18.67 4.76
C THR A 59 -1.40 18.73 4.38
N TYR A 60 -1.13 18.50 3.09
CA TYR A 60 0.17 18.53 2.45
C TYR A 60 0.27 19.78 1.57
N LYS A 61 1.37 20.55 1.72
CA LYS A 61 1.64 21.70 0.85
C LYS A 61 3.01 21.58 0.19
N GLN A 62 3.01 21.56 -1.13
CA GLN A 62 4.22 21.68 -1.94
C GLN A 62 4.35 23.12 -2.48
N LYS A 63 5.29 23.91 -1.95
CA LYS A 63 5.69 25.16 -2.60
C LYS A 63 6.89 24.89 -3.50
N ARG A 64 6.87 25.43 -4.73
CA ARG A 64 7.91 25.32 -5.76
C ARG A 64 9.33 25.18 -5.13
N ARG A 65 9.80 23.91 -5.14
CA ARG A 65 11.18 23.44 -4.90
C ARG A 65 11.81 23.38 -3.50
N LYS A 66 11.21 23.81 -2.37
CA LYS A 66 12.01 23.79 -1.10
C LYS A 66 11.35 23.32 0.19
N ALA A 67 10.05 23.49 0.37
CA ALA A 67 9.41 23.14 1.64
C ALA A 67 8.19 22.27 1.39
N ILE A 68 8.22 21.09 2.00
CA ILE A 68 7.05 20.25 2.22
C ILE A 68 6.60 20.50 3.65
N ALA A 69 5.30 20.64 3.88
CA ALA A 69 4.78 20.67 5.24
C ALA A 69 3.64 19.67 5.40
N ILE A 70 3.64 18.98 6.53
CA ILE A 70 2.51 18.21 7.04
C ILE A 70 1.89 19.04 8.15
N THR A 71 0.58 19.29 8.05
CA THR A 71 -0.17 20.07 9.03
C THR A 71 -1.28 19.22 9.61
N PHE A 72 -1.42 19.27 10.94
CA PHE A 72 -2.49 18.65 11.69
C PHE A 72 -3.47 19.73 12.09
N HIS A 73 -4.76 19.45 11.92
CA HIS A 73 -5.83 20.41 12.19
C HIS A 73 -6.74 19.90 13.30
N ASP A 74 -7.35 20.79 14.08
CA ASP A 74 -8.45 20.41 14.97
C ASP A 74 -9.76 20.18 14.19
N LYS A 75 -10.83 19.82 14.92
CA LYS A 75 -12.19 19.64 14.36
C LYS A 75 -12.77 20.87 13.66
N ASN A 76 -12.23 22.07 13.95
CA ASN A 76 -12.66 23.34 13.36
C ASN A 76 -11.77 23.72 12.15
N GLY A 77 -10.80 22.89 11.78
CA GLY A 77 -9.85 23.15 10.70
C GLY A 77 -8.68 24.06 11.10
N LYS A 78 -8.53 24.42 12.39
CA LYS A 78 -7.39 25.22 12.86
C LYS A 78 -6.14 24.35 12.94
N VAL A 79 -5.02 24.83 12.38
CA VAL A 79 -3.74 24.12 12.47
C VAL A 79 -3.31 24.04 13.94
N ILE A 80 -3.13 22.83 14.46
CA ILE A 80 -2.63 22.54 15.82
C ILE A 80 -1.15 22.15 15.81
N LYS A 81 -0.66 21.57 14.72
CA LYS A 81 0.75 21.22 14.56
C LYS A 81 1.14 21.34 13.09
N LYS A 82 2.38 21.77 12.85
CA LYS A 82 2.95 21.87 11.50
C LYS A 82 4.37 21.33 11.57
N ILE A 83 4.68 20.38 10.69
CA ILE A 83 6.01 19.81 10.54
C ILE A 83 6.49 20.21 9.14
N GLU A 84 7.59 20.96 9.07
CA GLU A 84 8.19 21.43 7.82
C GLU A 84 9.45 20.62 7.51
N PHE A 85 9.63 20.30 6.23
CA PHE A 85 10.74 19.49 5.76
C PHE A 85 11.39 20.11 4.53
N VAL A 86 12.71 19.97 4.44
CA VAL A 86 13.48 20.25 3.24
C VAL A 86 13.59 18.95 2.45
N LYS A 87 12.97 18.92 1.26
CA LYS A 87 12.74 17.69 0.48
C LYS A 87 14.01 16.88 0.24
N GLU A 88 15.12 17.56 -0.04
CA GLU A 88 16.34 16.89 -0.46
C GLU A 88 17.55 17.79 -0.25
N LYS A 89 18.60 17.24 0.36
CA LYS A 89 19.94 17.82 0.33
C LYS A 89 20.89 16.74 -0.18
N ARG A 90 21.48 17.01 -1.34
CA ARG A 90 22.43 16.10 -1.99
C ARG A 90 23.85 16.63 -1.84
N ASP A 91 24.67 15.87 -1.14
CA ASP A 91 26.13 15.95 -1.15
C ASP A 91 26.66 14.79 -2.03
N ARG A 92 27.92 14.85 -2.47
CA ARG A 92 28.58 13.77 -3.22
C ARG A 92 28.61 12.44 -2.46
N LYS A 93 28.69 12.49 -1.12
CA LYS A 93 28.78 11.30 -0.26
C LYS A 93 27.52 10.99 0.53
N ILE A 94 26.73 12.01 0.87
CA ILE A 94 25.57 11.90 1.74
C ILE A 94 24.36 12.48 1.02
N HIS A 95 23.31 11.69 0.94
CA HIS A 95 22.00 12.10 0.44
C HIS A 95 21.02 12.11 1.60
N LYS A 96 20.44 13.27 1.91
CA LYS A 96 19.38 13.43 2.90
C LYS A 96 18.07 13.71 2.21
N LYS A 97 17.03 12.97 2.56
CA LYS A 97 15.68 13.10 1.99
C LYS A 97 14.66 12.88 3.09
N THR A 98 13.58 13.66 3.09
CA THR A 98 12.41 13.33 3.93
C THR A 98 11.33 12.68 3.07
N GLU A 99 10.88 11.52 3.52
CA GLU A 99 9.78 10.74 2.94
C GLU A 99 8.64 10.67 3.95
N TYR A 100 7.41 10.47 3.48
CA TYR A 100 6.26 10.32 4.35
C TYR A 100 5.29 9.30 3.74
N VAL A 101 4.61 8.58 4.62
CA VAL A 101 3.61 7.57 4.27
C VAL A 101 2.36 7.86 5.08
N PHE A 102 1.21 7.93 4.39
CA PHE A 102 -0.09 8.05 5.01
C PHE A 102 -0.77 6.68 5.06
N GLY A 103 -1.49 6.40 6.14
CA GLY A 103 -2.50 5.33 6.11
C GLY A 103 -3.63 5.70 5.13
N ARG A 104 -4.37 4.71 4.62
CA ARG A 104 -5.42 4.88 3.59
C ARG A 104 -6.48 5.93 3.97
N GLY A 105 -6.82 6.04 5.26
CA GLY A 105 -7.73 7.07 5.81
C GLY A 105 -7.07 8.41 6.17
N LYS A 106 -5.76 8.57 5.95
CA LYS A 106 -4.94 9.75 6.33
C LYS A 106 -5.05 10.16 7.81
N LYS A 107 -5.44 9.22 8.68
CA LYS A 107 -5.46 9.41 10.13
C LYS A 107 -4.06 9.32 10.74
N TYR A 108 -3.19 8.53 10.13
CA TYR A 108 -1.85 8.29 10.63
C TYR A 108 -0.83 8.68 9.57
N VAL A 109 0.34 9.13 10.03
CA VAL A 109 1.46 9.44 9.15
C VAL A 109 2.77 9.00 9.78
N ALA A 110 3.57 8.29 9.00
CA ALA A 110 4.97 8.04 9.31
C ALA A 110 5.83 8.97 8.47
N ILE A 111 6.79 9.62 9.10
CA ILE A 111 7.78 10.46 8.45
C ILE A 111 9.13 9.77 8.59
N THR A 112 9.81 9.58 7.47
CA THR A 112 11.15 8.99 7.42
C THR A 112 12.14 10.07 6.98
N ASN A 113 13.01 10.49 7.90
CA ASN A 113 14.18 11.29 7.60
C ASN A 113 15.30 10.35 7.17
N ARG A 114 15.42 10.16 5.86
CA ARG A 114 16.37 9.24 5.24
C ARG A 114 17.74 9.88 5.13
N VAL A 115 18.76 9.17 5.61
CA VAL A 115 20.16 9.51 5.38
C VAL A 115 20.84 8.34 4.68
N THR A 116 21.11 8.52 3.40
CA THR A 116 21.79 7.54 2.56
C THR A 116 23.25 7.98 2.42
N THR A 117 24.18 7.12 2.83
CA THR A 117 25.62 7.37 2.71
C THR A 117 26.20 6.42 1.69
N ARG A 118 26.89 6.95 0.66
CA ARG A 118 27.58 6.13 -0.34
C ARG A 118 28.70 5.33 0.34
N LEU A 119 28.74 4.03 0.08
CA LEU A 119 29.81 3.14 0.55
C LEU A 119 31.06 3.28 -0.31
N SER A 120 32.21 2.85 0.25
CA SER A 120 33.43 2.71 -0.54
C SER A 120 33.27 1.63 -1.62
N ASP A 121 34.08 1.69 -2.68
CA ASP A 121 34.03 0.67 -3.73
C ASP A 121 34.37 -0.72 -3.15
N ASP A 122 35.32 -0.81 -2.21
CA ASP A 122 35.66 -2.06 -1.50
C ASP A 122 34.48 -2.63 -0.71
N GLU A 123 33.75 -1.80 0.03
CA GLU A 123 32.54 -2.24 0.75
C GLU A 123 31.42 -2.61 -0.21
N HIS A 124 31.25 -1.86 -1.31
CA HIS A 124 30.30 -2.19 -2.35
C HIS A 124 30.58 -3.56 -2.96
N TRP A 125 31.84 -3.86 -3.29
CA TRP A 125 32.23 -5.17 -3.82
C TRP A 125 32.10 -6.30 -2.81
N LYS A 126 32.21 -6.02 -1.50
CA LYS A 126 32.03 -7.03 -0.44
C LYS A 126 30.56 -7.29 -0.10
N THR A 127 29.71 -6.27 -0.15
CA THR A 127 28.32 -6.32 0.35
C THR A 127 27.26 -6.26 -0.74
N GLY A 128 27.65 -5.85 -1.94
CA GLY A 128 26.77 -5.49 -3.05
C GLY A 128 26.08 -4.14 -2.92
N GLN A 129 26.27 -3.41 -1.82
CA GLN A 129 25.52 -2.19 -1.55
C GLN A 129 26.27 -0.97 -2.04
N PHE A 130 25.62 -0.11 -2.81
CA PHE A 130 26.21 1.19 -3.17
C PHE A 130 26.13 2.21 -2.04
N SER A 131 25.20 2.00 -1.11
CA SER A 131 24.95 2.94 -0.03
C SER A 131 24.34 2.25 1.17
N LYS A 132 24.49 2.88 2.32
CA LYS A 132 23.87 2.48 3.58
C LYS A 132 22.89 3.55 4.01
N ASP A 133 21.71 3.11 4.45
CA ASP A 133 20.69 3.96 5.04
C ASP A 133 20.81 4.01 6.57
N SER A 134 20.57 5.19 7.14
CA SER A 134 20.47 5.45 8.57
C SER A 134 19.33 6.44 8.80
N ASN A 135 18.13 5.89 8.98
CA ASN A 135 16.89 6.63 8.93
C ASN A 135 16.40 6.94 10.34
N GLU A 136 15.75 8.09 10.49
CA GLU A 136 14.88 8.37 11.62
C GLU A 136 13.43 8.22 11.16
N ILE A 137 12.66 7.36 11.80
CA ILE A 137 11.24 7.16 11.52
C ILE A 137 10.45 7.71 12.70
N THR A 138 9.56 8.66 12.44
CA THR A 138 8.63 9.19 13.45
C THR A 138 7.20 8.93 13.03
N TYR A 139 6.40 8.38 13.93
CA TYR A 139 5.01 8.01 13.68
C TYR A 139 4.06 8.89 14.48
N TYR A 140 3.03 9.42 13.80
CA TYR A 140 2.08 10.35 14.37
C TYR A 140 0.64 9.86 14.22
N ASP A 141 -0.19 10.19 15.21
CA ASP A 141 -1.64 10.04 15.15
C ASP A 141 -2.33 11.20 14.40
N GLU A 142 -3.66 11.14 14.32
CA GLU A 142 -4.51 12.12 13.61
C GLU A 142 -4.48 13.52 14.23
N ARG A 143 -3.96 13.65 15.45
CA ARG A 143 -3.82 14.91 16.18
C ARG A 143 -2.39 15.43 16.15
N GLY A 144 -1.47 14.67 15.55
CA GLY A 144 -0.04 15.00 15.48
C GLY A 144 0.72 14.66 16.75
N ASN A 145 0.16 13.85 17.65
CA ASN A 145 0.91 13.30 18.77
C ASN A 145 1.91 12.27 18.25
N GLU A 146 3.14 12.33 18.75
CA GLU A 146 4.17 11.35 18.43
C GLU A 146 3.84 10.05 19.16
N LEU A 147 3.64 8.98 18.41
CA LEU A 147 3.39 7.64 18.94
C LEU A 147 4.70 6.89 19.19
N PHE A 148 5.68 7.02 18.29
CA PHE A 148 7.05 6.60 18.51
C PHE A 148 8.04 7.35 17.60
N ARG A 149 9.32 7.26 17.96
CA ARG A 149 10.47 7.64 17.15
C ARG A 149 11.53 6.55 17.20
N LEU A 150 12.01 6.15 16.03
CA LEU A 150 13.06 5.15 15.86
C LEU A 150 14.23 5.77 15.11
N GLU A 151 15.39 5.84 15.75
CA GLU A 151 16.62 6.39 15.17
C GLU A 151 17.55 5.27 14.68
N GLY A 152 18.33 5.55 13.63
CA GLY A 152 19.32 4.62 13.09
C GLY A 152 18.73 3.40 12.37
N ALA A 153 17.45 3.44 11.99
CA ALA A 153 16.81 2.37 11.25
C ALA A 153 17.45 2.23 9.86
N ASN A 154 17.85 1.02 9.48
CA ASN A 154 18.37 0.75 8.13
C ASN A 154 17.25 0.52 7.09
N PHE A 155 15.99 0.51 7.51
CA PHE A 155 14.81 0.37 6.67
C PHE A 155 14.01 1.68 6.59
N ARG A 156 13.08 1.77 5.64
CA ARG A 156 12.14 2.89 5.50
C ARG A 156 10.70 2.43 5.65
N CYS A 157 9.82 3.32 6.13
CA CYS A 157 8.40 3.05 6.18
C CYS A 157 7.80 3.09 4.77
N GLU A 158 6.95 2.13 4.44
CA GLU A 158 6.36 1.95 3.12
C GLU A 158 4.84 1.96 3.18
N ALA A 159 4.27 1.48 4.29
CA ALA A 159 2.83 1.42 4.44
C ALA A 159 2.37 1.42 5.90
N ILE A 160 1.13 1.86 6.13
CA ILE A 160 0.49 1.93 7.45
C ILE A 160 -0.94 1.39 7.30
N SER A 161 -1.34 0.45 8.16
CA SER A 161 -2.72 -0.04 8.20
C SER A 161 -3.69 1.09 8.54
N GLU A 162 -4.94 0.99 8.12
CA GLU A 162 -5.93 2.06 8.32
C GLU A 162 -6.19 2.36 9.80
N ASN A 163 -6.16 1.33 10.65
CA ASN A 163 -6.26 1.46 12.11
C ASN A 163 -4.95 1.90 12.79
N GLY A 164 -3.86 2.04 12.04
CA GLY A 164 -2.56 2.47 12.54
C GLY A 164 -1.84 1.48 13.45
N GLU A 165 -2.32 0.25 13.59
CA GLU A 165 -1.74 -0.78 14.46
C GLU A 165 -0.54 -1.52 13.82
N ARG A 166 -0.36 -1.40 12.51
CA ARG A 166 0.71 -2.03 11.74
C ARG A 166 1.39 -1.00 10.85
N ILE A 167 2.72 -0.98 10.93
CA ILE A 167 3.58 -0.17 10.07
C ILE A 167 4.51 -1.14 9.34
N VAL A 168 4.43 -1.16 8.02
CA VAL A 168 5.29 -2.00 7.19
C VAL A 168 6.49 -1.18 6.76
N CYS A 169 7.67 -1.69 7.04
CA CYS A 169 8.94 -1.11 6.65
C CYS A 169 9.74 -2.08 5.78
N ILE A 170 10.48 -1.55 4.82
CA ILE A 170 11.34 -2.33 3.94
C ILE A 170 12.79 -1.90 4.09
N TYR A 171 13.65 -2.89 4.25
CA TYR A 171 15.06 -2.80 3.90
C TYR A 171 15.23 -3.30 2.46
N TRP A 172 15.60 -2.39 1.57
CA TRP A 172 15.80 -2.72 0.16
C TRP A 172 17.10 -3.49 0.00
N ALA A 173 17.02 -4.60 -0.73
CA ALA A 173 18.19 -5.40 -1.02
C ALA A 173 19.22 -4.58 -1.83
N PRO A 174 20.49 -4.98 -1.80
CA PRO A 174 21.53 -4.39 -2.62
C PRO A 174 21.15 -4.35 -4.11
N GLU A 175 21.41 -3.22 -4.78
CA GLU A 175 21.22 -3.08 -6.22
C GLU A 175 22.12 -4.09 -6.94
N LEU A 176 21.52 -5.11 -7.53
CA LEU A 176 22.24 -6.15 -8.26
C LEU A 176 22.86 -5.55 -9.52
N LEU A 177 24.15 -5.24 -9.46
CA LEU A 177 24.99 -5.43 -10.64
C LEU A 177 25.29 -6.92 -10.74
N GLU A 178 25.06 -7.51 -11.92
CA GLU A 178 25.48 -8.88 -12.27
C GLU A 178 26.93 -9.16 -11.81
N ALA A 179 27.79 -8.13 -11.84
CA ALA A 179 29.18 -8.17 -11.40
C ALA A 179 29.37 -8.56 -9.90
N VAL A 180 28.49 -8.14 -8.99
CA VAL A 180 28.61 -8.43 -7.55
C VAL A 180 28.19 -9.88 -7.24
N SER A 181 27.17 -10.38 -7.93
CA SER A 181 26.64 -11.75 -7.72
C SER A 181 27.68 -12.84 -7.95
N SER A 182 28.69 -12.58 -8.80
CA SER A 182 29.76 -13.53 -9.08
C SER A 182 30.80 -13.69 -7.96
N LYS A 183 30.91 -12.74 -7.01
CA LYS A 183 31.97 -12.73 -5.98
C LYS A 183 31.48 -12.90 -4.54
N VAL A 184 30.26 -12.49 -4.20
CA VAL A 184 29.80 -12.43 -2.79
C VAL A 184 28.91 -13.61 -2.40
N SER A 185 28.09 -14.13 -3.31
CA SER A 185 27.16 -15.24 -3.05
C SER A 185 26.49 -15.67 -4.36
N LYS A 186 26.36 -16.99 -4.60
CA LYS A 186 25.59 -17.53 -5.76
C LYS A 186 24.14 -17.05 -5.77
N ASN A 187 23.59 -16.66 -4.62
CA ASN A 187 22.23 -16.16 -4.47
C ASN A 187 22.23 -14.65 -4.21
N PRO A 188 21.47 -13.85 -4.97
CA PRO A 188 21.36 -12.43 -4.73
C PRO A 188 20.70 -12.14 -3.37
N PRO A 189 21.21 -11.16 -2.60
CA PRO A 189 20.62 -10.75 -1.33
C PRO A 189 19.16 -10.29 -1.53
N LYS A 190 18.30 -10.61 -0.56
CA LYS A 190 16.87 -10.35 -0.61
C LYS A 190 16.52 -9.11 0.23
N CYS A 191 15.39 -8.50 -0.09
CA CYS A 191 14.84 -7.43 0.73
C CYS A 191 14.37 -8.01 2.06
N LYS A 192 14.44 -7.21 3.12
CA LYS A 192 13.83 -7.54 4.40
C LYS A 192 12.59 -6.71 4.64
N VAL A 193 11.58 -7.34 5.21
CA VAL A 193 10.31 -6.71 5.52
C VAL A 193 10.11 -6.79 7.02
N TYR A 194 9.84 -5.64 7.61
CA TYR A 194 9.59 -5.48 9.03
C TYR A 194 8.15 -5.03 9.21
N VAL A 195 7.44 -5.64 10.15
CA VAL A 195 6.15 -5.15 10.63
C VAL A 195 6.37 -4.63 12.03
N LEU A 196 6.10 -3.34 12.22
CA LEU A 196 6.19 -2.68 13.51
C LEU A 196 4.77 -2.48 14.07
N ASN A 197 4.66 -2.54 15.40
CA ASN A 197 3.46 -2.09 16.09
C ASN A 197 3.48 -0.56 16.31
N LYS A 198 2.38 0.01 16.82
CA LYS A 198 2.26 1.44 17.15
C LYS A 198 3.26 1.99 18.18
N LYS A 199 4.03 1.13 18.85
CA LYS A 199 5.11 1.51 19.77
C LYS A 199 6.49 1.47 19.11
N GLY A 200 6.56 1.19 17.81
CA GLY A 200 7.81 1.07 17.05
C GLY A 200 8.55 -0.25 17.27
N GLN A 201 7.92 -1.23 17.93
CA GLN A 201 8.54 -2.54 18.14
C GLN A 201 8.34 -3.42 16.91
N ILE A 202 9.39 -4.06 16.44
CA ILE A 202 9.32 -5.08 15.40
C ILE A 202 8.58 -6.29 15.97
N ILE A 203 7.44 -6.62 15.39
CA ILE A 203 6.63 -7.79 15.75
C ILE A 203 6.79 -8.92 14.74
N HIS A 204 7.19 -8.62 13.50
CA HIS A 204 7.56 -9.61 12.49
C HIS A 204 8.73 -9.12 11.62
N GLU A 205 9.58 -10.06 11.19
CA GLU A 205 10.68 -9.84 10.25
C GLU A 205 10.78 -11.01 9.26
N ARG A 206 10.97 -10.71 7.97
CA ARG A 206 11.25 -11.72 6.93
C ARG A 206 12.28 -11.25 5.92
N GLU A 207 13.01 -12.22 5.36
CA GLU A 207 13.99 -12.04 4.28
C GLU A 207 13.73 -13.03 3.12
N ASP A 208 12.70 -12.78 2.32
CA ASP A 208 12.30 -13.69 1.23
C ASP A 208 11.75 -12.97 -0.01
N PHE A 209 11.99 -11.66 -0.15
CA PHE A 209 11.43 -10.85 -1.24
C PHE A 209 12.49 -10.29 -2.18
N TYR A 210 12.23 -10.36 -3.49
CA TYR A 210 12.90 -9.53 -4.50
C TYR A 210 11.95 -8.40 -4.90
N ILE A 211 11.92 -7.35 -4.09
CA ILE A 211 10.97 -6.23 -4.23
C ILE A 211 11.49 -5.30 -5.33
N TYR A 212 10.68 -5.04 -6.35
CA TYR A 212 11.03 -4.11 -7.44
C TYR A 212 9.91 -3.14 -7.82
N SER A 213 8.74 -3.19 -7.17
CA SER A 213 7.63 -2.25 -7.39
C SER A 213 7.23 -1.51 -6.12
N ASP A 214 6.52 -0.41 -6.29
CA ASP A 214 5.83 0.26 -5.20
C ASP A 214 4.81 -0.71 -4.58
N PRO A 215 4.89 -0.97 -3.27
CA PRO A 215 3.93 -1.86 -2.62
C PRO A 215 2.54 -1.22 -2.48
N ILE A 216 1.52 -2.06 -2.33
CA ILE A 216 0.15 -1.61 -1.99
C ILE A 216 -0.29 -2.25 -0.68
N ILE A 217 -0.99 -1.50 0.18
CA ILE A 217 -1.53 -1.98 1.44
C ILE A 217 -3.06 -1.91 1.47
N SER A 218 -3.68 -2.93 2.05
CA SER A 218 -5.11 -2.96 2.35
C SER A 218 -5.41 -2.20 3.65
N PRO A 219 -6.68 -1.82 3.90
CA PRO A 219 -7.07 -1.24 5.18
C PRO A 219 -6.61 -2.02 6.42
N SER A 220 -6.74 -3.34 6.41
CA SER A 220 -6.41 -4.25 7.50
C SER A 220 -4.91 -4.49 7.67
N GLY A 221 -4.10 -4.01 6.72
CA GLY A 221 -2.66 -4.10 6.73
C GLY A 221 -2.07 -5.18 5.83
N GLU A 222 -2.88 -6.00 5.15
CA GLU A 222 -2.36 -6.91 4.13
C GLU A 222 -1.58 -6.15 3.07
N TRP A 223 -0.44 -6.70 2.68
CA TRP A 223 0.57 -6.01 1.92
C TRP A 223 0.89 -6.77 0.64
N LEU A 224 0.87 -6.08 -0.50
CA LEU A 224 1.17 -6.64 -1.80
C LEU A 224 2.50 -6.15 -2.32
N VAL A 225 3.27 -7.12 -2.82
CA VAL A 225 4.55 -6.89 -3.47
C VAL A 225 4.60 -7.67 -4.77
N TYR A 226 5.05 -7.00 -5.83
CA TYR A 226 5.41 -7.67 -7.07
C TYR A 226 6.89 -8.11 -7.03
N GLU A 227 7.12 -9.38 -7.35
CA GLU A 227 8.45 -9.95 -7.47
C GLU A 227 8.87 -10.04 -8.95
N HIS A 228 9.81 -9.19 -9.36
CA HIS A 228 10.30 -9.15 -10.75
C HIS A 228 11.17 -10.38 -11.07
N GLY A 229 10.97 -10.97 -12.25
CA GLY A 229 11.74 -12.13 -12.74
C GLY A 229 11.01 -13.47 -12.61
N ASN A 230 10.05 -13.57 -11.69
CA ASN A 230 9.21 -14.75 -11.51
C ASN A 230 7.75 -14.54 -11.96
N ASP A 231 7.38 -13.31 -12.36
CA ASP A 231 5.99 -12.91 -12.68
C ASP A 231 4.98 -13.33 -11.58
N ILE A 232 5.40 -13.24 -10.31
CA ILE A 232 4.58 -13.59 -9.14
C ILE A 232 4.27 -12.33 -8.35
N VAL A 233 3.00 -12.19 -7.96
CA VAL A 233 2.59 -11.23 -6.92
C VAL A 233 2.54 -11.96 -5.59
N LYS A 234 3.26 -11.45 -4.60
CA LYS A 234 3.22 -11.96 -3.22
C LYS A 234 2.29 -11.09 -2.39
N ARG A 235 1.33 -11.74 -1.72
CA ARG A 235 0.51 -11.14 -0.67
C ARG A 235 1.04 -11.56 0.68
N LEU A 236 1.44 -10.60 1.49
CA LEU A 236 1.83 -10.78 2.88
C LEU A 236 0.67 -10.37 3.79
N ASN A 237 0.12 -11.32 4.54
CA ASN A 237 -0.80 -11.01 5.63
C ASN A 237 0.02 -10.50 6.81
N THR A 238 -0.10 -9.24 7.22
CA THR A 238 0.75 -8.69 8.30
C THR A 238 0.37 -9.15 9.70
N ASN A 239 -0.71 -9.93 9.84
CA ASN A 239 -1.16 -10.48 11.12
C ASN A 239 -0.68 -11.92 11.34
N SER A 240 -0.85 -12.80 10.35
CA SER A 240 -0.32 -14.17 10.39
C SER A 240 1.13 -14.25 9.89
N PHE A 241 1.58 -13.21 9.18
CA PHE A 241 2.83 -13.18 8.44
C PHE A 241 2.91 -14.24 7.32
N GLU A 242 1.78 -14.81 6.92
CA GLU A 242 1.71 -15.75 5.80
C GLU A 242 1.91 -15.04 4.46
N VAL A 243 2.57 -15.74 3.53
CA VAL A 243 2.78 -15.26 2.17
C VAL A 243 2.03 -16.16 1.20
N ILE A 244 1.22 -15.54 0.36
CA ILE A 244 0.49 -16.21 -0.72
C ILE A 244 1.07 -15.72 -2.04
N SER A 245 1.49 -16.67 -2.87
CA SER A 245 2.00 -16.40 -4.21
C SER A 245 0.86 -16.51 -5.20
N ILE A 246 0.61 -15.42 -5.90
CA ILE A 246 -0.44 -15.33 -6.91
C ILE A 246 0.25 -15.30 -8.27
N PRO A 247 0.10 -16.36 -9.08
CA PRO A 247 0.74 -16.43 -10.38
C PRO A 247 0.15 -15.37 -11.29
N MET A 248 1.02 -14.63 -11.98
CA MET A 248 0.63 -13.65 -12.98
C MET A 248 1.28 -14.02 -14.32
N SER A 249 0.58 -13.75 -15.41
CA SER A 249 1.08 -14.08 -16.75
C SER A 249 2.06 -13.03 -17.31
N LYS A 250 2.10 -11.83 -16.72
CA LYS A 250 2.93 -10.68 -17.10
C LYS A 250 3.07 -9.73 -15.91
N VAL A 251 4.09 -8.87 -15.94
CA VAL A 251 4.29 -7.73 -15.04
C VAL A 251 2.99 -6.90 -14.87
N PRO A 252 2.22 -7.09 -13.80
CA PRO A 252 1.02 -6.32 -13.58
C PRO A 252 1.37 -4.99 -12.92
N LYS A 253 0.64 -3.94 -13.25
CA LYS A 253 0.58 -2.75 -12.38
C LYS A 253 -0.47 -3.03 -11.31
N LEU A 254 -0.02 -3.19 -10.07
CA LEU A 254 -0.90 -3.30 -8.92
C LEU A 254 -1.74 -2.02 -8.81
N ARG A 255 -3.04 -2.14 -8.50
CA ARG A 255 -3.93 -1.00 -8.34
C ARG A 255 -4.51 -0.90 -6.93
N ASP A 256 -4.99 -2.02 -6.39
CA ASP A 256 -5.61 -2.03 -5.06
C ASP A 256 -5.60 -3.44 -4.45
N ILE A 257 -5.73 -3.49 -3.12
CA ILE A 257 -6.00 -4.71 -2.34
C ILE A 257 -7.09 -4.40 -1.31
N ARG A 258 -8.02 -5.35 -1.18
CA ARG A 258 -9.10 -5.36 -0.20
C ARG A 258 -8.72 -6.18 1.04
N ASP A 259 -9.47 -6.03 2.12
CA ASP A 259 -9.24 -6.77 3.38
C ASP A 259 -9.56 -8.25 3.31
N ASP A 260 -10.43 -8.64 2.39
CA ASP A 260 -10.64 -10.06 2.07
C ASP A 260 -9.45 -10.65 1.28
N GLY A 261 -8.44 -9.82 0.98
CA GLY A 261 -7.25 -10.14 0.22
C GLY A 261 -7.47 -10.19 -1.29
N GLY A 262 -8.64 -9.75 -1.77
CA GLY A 262 -8.91 -9.58 -3.18
C GLY A 262 -8.07 -8.47 -3.78
N ILE A 263 -7.56 -8.71 -4.99
CA ILE A 263 -6.58 -7.82 -5.63
C ILE A 263 -7.13 -7.30 -6.93
N LEU A 264 -6.95 -6.00 -7.16
CA LEU A 264 -7.16 -5.39 -8.46
C LEU A 264 -5.81 -5.14 -9.12
N VAL A 265 -5.60 -5.76 -10.29
CA VAL A 265 -4.40 -5.56 -11.09
C VAL A 265 -4.74 -5.04 -12.47
N ARG A 266 -3.75 -4.42 -13.10
CA ARG A 266 -3.86 -3.86 -14.44
C ARG A 266 -2.73 -4.39 -15.32
N GLU A 267 -3.10 -5.07 -16.40
CA GLU A 267 -2.15 -5.64 -17.36
C GLU A 267 -2.12 -4.77 -18.63
N PHE A 268 -0.93 -4.36 -19.08
CA PHE A 268 -0.79 -3.65 -20.35
C PHE A 268 -0.95 -4.61 -21.54
N LYS A 269 -1.81 -4.26 -22.49
CA LYS A 269 -2.16 -5.08 -23.66
C LYS A 269 -1.66 -4.51 -24.99
N GLY A 270 -0.89 -3.41 -24.96
CA GLY A 270 -0.38 -2.74 -26.16
C GLY A 270 -1.07 -1.40 -26.42
N LEU A 271 -0.89 -0.89 -27.63
CA LEU A 271 -1.57 0.31 -28.10
C LEU A 271 -2.77 -0.10 -28.97
N ASP A 272 -3.82 0.71 -28.98
CA ASP A 272 -4.91 0.58 -29.95
C ASP A 272 -4.58 1.28 -31.26
N ASP A 273 -5.50 1.20 -32.22
CA ASP A 273 -5.38 1.75 -33.58
C ASP A 273 -5.23 3.28 -33.58
N LYS A 274 -5.53 3.93 -32.45
CA LYS A 274 -5.40 5.38 -32.23
C LYS A 274 -4.16 5.74 -31.42
N GLY A 275 -3.29 4.78 -31.12
CA GLY A 275 -2.09 4.96 -30.31
C GLY A 275 -2.33 5.06 -28.80
N ARG A 276 -3.56 4.82 -28.32
CA ARG A 276 -3.90 4.87 -26.89
C ARG A 276 -3.46 3.59 -26.20
N ARG A 277 -3.02 3.70 -24.96
CA ARG A 277 -2.59 2.56 -24.15
C ARG A 277 -3.81 1.73 -23.73
N LYS A 278 -3.83 0.46 -24.13
CA LYS A 278 -4.86 -0.52 -23.80
C LYS A 278 -4.43 -1.32 -22.58
N PHE A 279 -5.31 -1.44 -21.59
CA PHE A 279 -5.06 -2.22 -20.40
C PHE A 279 -6.25 -3.13 -20.08
N LEU A 280 -5.96 -4.33 -19.60
CA LEU A 280 -6.95 -5.27 -19.08
C LEU A 280 -6.93 -5.20 -17.55
N MET A 281 -8.07 -4.84 -16.96
CA MET A 281 -8.28 -4.92 -15.53
C MET A 281 -8.59 -6.36 -15.16
N LYS A 282 -7.92 -6.89 -14.12
CA LYS A 282 -8.20 -8.21 -13.58
C LYS A 282 -8.42 -8.14 -12.08
N ALA A 283 -9.32 -8.98 -11.57
CA ALA A 283 -9.57 -9.15 -10.15
C ALA A 283 -9.20 -10.56 -9.71
N TYR A 284 -8.38 -10.66 -8.67
CA TYR A 284 -8.11 -11.92 -7.98
C TYR A 284 -9.11 -12.10 -6.85
N SER A 285 -9.77 -13.26 -6.81
CA SER A 285 -10.65 -13.70 -5.72
C SER A 285 -9.91 -14.75 -4.88
N PRO A 286 -9.60 -14.47 -3.59
CA PRO A 286 -8.90 -15.43 -2.74
C PRO A 286 -9.73 -16.66 -2.38
N GLU A 287 -11.05 -16.51 -2.27
CA GLU A 287 -11.97 -17.61 -1.94
C GLU A 287 -12.00 -18.67 -3.04
N GLU A 288 -11.88 -18.23 -4.30
CA GLU A 288 -11.94 -19.10 -5.48
C GLU A 288 -10.55 -19.41 -6.04
N ASP A 289 -9.51 -18.78 -5.50
CA ASP A 289 -8.13 -18.79 -6.01
C ASP A 289 -8.03 -18.55 -7.53
N ILE A 290 -8.80 -17.57 -8.03
CA ILE A 290 -8.91 -17.30 -9.47
C ILE A 290 -8.71 -15.83 -9.80
N LEU A 291 -8.00 -15.59 -10.91
CA LEU A 291 -7.84 -14.28 -11.52
C LEU A 291 -8.82 -14.13 -12.70
N ARG A 292 -9.78 -13.21 -12.57
CA ARG A 292 -10.82 -12.95 -13.58
C ARG A 292 -10.54 -11.67 -14.34
N ASP A 293 -10.77 -11.70 -15.65
CA ASP A 293 -10.80 -10.51 -16.48
C ASP A 293 -12.08 -9.71 -16.19
N LEU A 294 -11.93 -8.40 -15.99
CA LEU A 294 -13.06 -7.49 -15.72
C LEU A 294 -13.42 -6.71 -16.97
N GLU A 295 -12.54 -5.78 -17.37
CA GLU A 295 -12.81 -4.84 -18.45
C GLU A 295 -11.51 -4.36 -19.11
N VAL A 296 -11.64 -3.82 -20.31
CA VAL A 296 -10.54 -3.16 -21.02
C VAL A 296 -10.67 -1.66 -20.86
N VAL A 297 -9.61 -1.02 -20.36
CA VAL A 297 -9.51 0.43 -20.15
C VAL A 297 -8.49 1.02 -21.11
N TYR A 298 -8.84 2.15 -21.72
CA TYR A 298 -7.97 2.91 -22.62
C TYR A 298 -7.50 4.18 -21.91
N GLU A 299 -6.21 4.47 -21.99
CA GLU A 299 -5.63 5.74 -21.53
C GLU A 299 -4.89 6.40 -22.70
N ASP A 300 -5.05 7.71 -22.81
CA ASP A 300 -4.26 8.52 -23.73
C ASP A 300 -2.76 8.51 -23.36
#